data_AF-A0A0U5BAJ1-F1
#
_entry.id   AF-A0A0U5BAJ1-F1
#
_cell.length_a   1.000
_cell.length_b   1.000
_cell.length_c   1.000
_cell.angle_alpha   90.00
_cell.angle_beta   90.00
_cell.angle_gamma   90.00
#
_symmetry.space_group_name_H-M   'P 1'
#
loop_
_entity.id
_entity.type
_entity.pdbx_description
1 polymer ?
#
loop_
_entity_poly.entity_id
_entity_poly.type
_entity_poly.pdbx_seq_one_letter_code
_entity_poly.pdbx_strand_id
1 'polypeptide(L)'
;MEDKVRDLLQKAGWFKGREVDISEYFNFLNYEEYYVFESAVDFLKEYGGLIIQFENPRRSDSYLTLTINPIDAASSIFREVSKRYERYCNESFVIVGEIPLMDMTWYISSSGAFYGGNDDFLIRLGDDFCQALYNIASGVELEVITVEDE
;
A
#
# COMPACT_ATOMS: atom_id res chain seq x y z
N MET A 1 16.88 -10.16 -1.47
CA MET A 1 15.51 -9.63 -1.34
C MET A 1 15.22 -9.31 0.11
N GLU A 2 15.18 -10.32 0.99
CA GLU A 2 14.84 -10.16 2.41
C GLU A 2 15.74 -9.16 3.17
N ASP A 3 17.06 -9.16 2.96
CA ASP A 3 17.96 -8.26 3.69
C ASP A 3 17.70 -6.77 3.44
N LYS A 4 17.41 -6.39 2.18
CA LYS A 4 17.11 -5.00 1.81
C LYS A 4 15.78 -4.55 2.42
N VAL A 5 14.74 -5.37 2.28
CA VAL A 5 13.41 -5.09 2.84
C VAL A 5 13.50 -4.95 4.35
N ARG A 6 14.19 -5.88 5.02
CA ARG A 6 14.37 -5.87 6.47
C ARG A 6 15.12 -4.63 6.93
N ASP A 7 16.18 -4.21 6.24
CA ASP A 7 16.92 -2.98 6.56
C ASP A 7 16.02 -1.73 6.46
N LEU A 8 15.22 -1.61 5.39
CA LEU A 8 14.26 -0.51 5.23
C LEU A 8 13.23 -0.48 6.38
N LEU A 9 12.66 -1.64 6.71
CA LEU A 9 11.68 -1.76 7.79
C LEU A 9 12.29 -1.41 9.15
N GLN A 10 13.49 -1.93 9.46
CA GLN A 10 14.18 -1.63 10.72
C GLN A 10 14.53 -0.14 10.85
N LYS A 11 14.96 0.51 9.75
CA LYS A 11 15.20 1.96 9.71
C LYS A 11 13.93 2.76 9.95
N ALA A 12 12.78 2.26 9.49
CA ALA A 12 11.46 2.84 9.75
C ALA A 12 10.92 2.56 11.17
N GLY A 13 11.66 1.81 12.01
CA GLY A 13 11.27 1.49 13.38
C GLY A 13 10.44 0.21 13.52
N TRP A 14 10.35 -0.62 12.48
CA TRP A 14 9.75 -1.95 12.58
C TRP A 14 10.63 -2.92 13.36
N PHE A 15 9.97 -3.80 14.13
CA PHE A 15 10.58 -4.93 14.79
C PHE A 15 9.61 -6.11 14.77
N LYS A 16 10.12 -7.34 14.84
CA LYS A 16 9.29 -8.54 14.81
C LYS A 16 8.33 -8.57 16.01
N GLY A 17 7.05 -8.82 15.75
CA GLY A 17 6.01 -8.85 16.78
C GLY A 17 5.52 -7.46 17.19
N ARG A 18 5.79 -6.44 16.37
CA ARG A 18 5.13 -5.13 16.48
C ARG A 18 3.62 -5.32 16.34
N GLU A 19 2.87 -4.70 17.24
CA GLU A 19 1.41 -4.63 17.20
C GLU A 19 1.00 -3.21 17.61
N VAL A 20 0.40 -2.46 16.69
CA VAL A 20 -0.13 -1.11 16.94
C VAL A 20 -1.64 -1.14 17.10
N ASP A 21 -2.18 -0.19 17.86
CA ASP A 21 -3.62 0.02 17.93
C ASP A 21 -4.11 0.59 16.60
N ILE A 22 -5.03 -0.13 15.95
CA ILE A 22 -5.62 0.24 14.66
C ILE A 22 -7.07 0.72 14.79
N SER A 23 -7.56 0.97 16.01
CA SER A 23 -8.97 1.32 16.24
C SER A 23 -9.42 2.53 15.40
N GLU A 24 -8.56 3.54 15.26
CA GLU A 24 -8.84 4.72 14.44
C GLU A 24 -8.90 4.37 12.95
N TYR A 25 -7.93 3.60 12.45
CA TYR A 25 -7.92 3.09 11.07
C TYR A 25 -9.15 2.26 10.76
N PHE A 26 -9.52 1.36 11.66
CA PHE A 26 -10.68 0.48 11.49
C PHE A 26 -11.99 1.26 11.44
N ASN A 27 -12.18 2.23 12.33
CA ASN A 27 -13.36 3.10 12.33
C ASN A 27 -13.44 3.92 11.04
N PHE A 28 -12.32 4.49 10.60
CA PHE A 28 -12.23 5.24 9.36
C PHE A 28 -12.57 4.39 8.14
N LEU A 29 -11.91 3.24 7.98
CA LEU A 29 -12.11 2.35 6.84
C LEU A 29 -13.56 1.84 6.76
N ASN A 30 -14.18 1.52 7.89
CA ASN A 30 -15.60 1.15 7.92
C ASN A 30 -16.52 2.31 7.53
N TYR A 31 -16.21 3.53 7.99
CA TYR A 31 -16.96 4.74 7.62
C TYR A 31 -16.88 5.01 6.11
N GLU A 32 -15.71 4.79 5.50
CA GLU A 32 -15.48 4.87 4.05
C GLU A 32 -15.96 3.64 3.27
N GLU A 33 -16.75 2.76 3.87
CA GLU A 33 -17.33 1.57 3.22
C GLU A 33 -16.30 0.59 2.63
N TYR A 34 -15.12 0.47 3.25
CA TYR A 34 -14.19 -0.61 2.94
C TYR A 34 -14.61 -1.90 3.67
N TYR A 35 -14.53 -3.04 2.99
CA TYR A 35 -14.63 -4.34 3.63
C TYR A 35 -13.27 -4.73 4.23
N VAL A 36 -13.08 -4.45 5.52
CA VAL A 36 -11.81 -4.71 6.20
C VAL A 36 -11.70 -6.18 6.59
N PHE A 37 -10.96 -6.96 5.80
CA PHE A 37 -10.70 -8.38 6.01
C PHE A 37 -9.48 -8.64 6.93
N GLU A 38 -9.34 -9.87 7.41
CA GLU A 38 -8.34 -10.26 8.43
C GLU A 38 -6.89 -9.94 8.02
N SER A 39 -6.49 -10.23 6.78
CA SER A 39 -5.14 -9.91 6.31
C SER A 39 -4.83 -8.41 6.27
N ALA A 40 -5.83 -7.55 6.05
CA ALA A 40 -5.66 -6.09 6.18
C ALA A 40 -5.50 -5.66 7.64
N VAL A 41 -6.26 -6.28 8.55
CA VAL A 41 -6.14 -6.04 10.00
C VAL A 41 -4.75 -6.42 10.49
N ASP A 42 -4.28 -7.61 10.16
CA ASP A 42 -2.96 -8.11 10.56
C ASP A 42 -1.84 -7.23 9.99
N PHE A 43 -1.97 -6.84 8.73
CA PHE A 43 -1.03 -5.92 8.10
C PHE A 43 -0.99 -4.57 8.83
N LEU A 44 -2.13 -3.92 9.07
CA LEU A 44 -2.18 -2.62 9.73
C LEU A 44 -1.69 -2.69 11.18
N LYS A 45 -1.93 -3.79 11.89
CA LYS A 45 -1.39 -3.99 13.24
C LYS A 45 0.13 -4.09 13.23
N GLU A 46 0.72 -4.75 12.24
CA GLU A 46 2.17 -4.93 12.21
C GLU A 46 2.91 -3.72 11.63
N TYR A 47 2.36 -3.10 10.58
CA TYR A 47 3.04 -2.07 9.78
C TYR A 47 2.42 -0.68 9.87
N GLY A 48 1.28 -0.53 10.54
CA GLY A 48 0.61 0.75 10.71
C GLY A 48 1.50 1.84 11.33
N GLY A 49 1.42 3.03 10.75
CA GLY A 49 2.17 4.22 11.15
C GLY A 49 3.65 4.21 10.76
N LEU A 50 4.13 3.19 10.05
CA LEU A 50 5.51 3.21 9.54
C LEU A 50 5.66 4.23 8.41
N ILE A 51 6.78 4.93 8.44
CA ILE A 51 7.24 5.83 7.38
C ILE A 51 8.52 5.24 6.81
N ILE A 52 8.43 4.63 5.64
CA ILE A 52 9.52 3.87 5.02
C ILE A 52 10.13 4.72 3.91
N GLN A 53 11.36 5.18 4.14
CA GLN A 53 12.11 5.98 3.18
C GLN A 53 13.13 5.12 2.42
N PHE A 54 13.17 5.25 1.09
CA PHE A 54 14.13 4.56 0.23
C PHE A 54 14.56 5.44 -0.94
N GLU A 55 15.73 5.15 -1.51
CA GLU A 55 16.22 5.87 -2.70
C GLU A 55 15.28 5.66 -3.88
N ASN A 56 15.03 6.72 -4.64
CA ASN A 56 14.22 6.66 -5.85
C ASN A 56 14.99 5.90 -6.93
N PRO A 57 14.53 4.70 -7.34
CA PRO A 57 15.28 3.88 -8.30
C PRO A 57 15.33 4.47 -9.71
N ARG A 58 14.47 5.46 -10.01
CA ARG A 58 14.41 6.14 -11.31
C ARG A 58 15.09 7.51 -11.32
N ARG A 59 15.49 8.04 -10.15
CA ARG A 59 16.12 9.35 -10.03
C ARG A 59 17.16 9.35 -8.91
N SER A 60 18.43 9.32 -9.29
CA SER A 60 19.55 9.49 -8.37
C SER A 60 19.40 10.75 -7.53
N ASP A 61 19.88 10.70 -6.28
CA ASP A 61 19.82 11.79 -5.30
C ASP A 61 18.39 12.24 -4.93
N SER A 62 17.40 11.37 -5.12
CA SER A 62 16.01 11.57 -4.69
C SER A 62 15.57 10.38 -3.83
N TYR A 63 14.64 10.63 -2.92
CA TYR A 63 14.05 9.62 -2.04
C TYR A 63 12.55 9.58 -2.24
N LEU A 64 11.99 8.40 -2.06
CA LEU A 64 10.55 8.17 -1.95
C LEU A 64 10.23 7.79 -0.52
N THR A 65 9.01 8.12 -0.10
CA THR A 65 8.50 7.82 1.22
C THR A 65 7.18 7.09 1.06
N LEU A 66 7.12 5.85 1.56
CA LEU A 66 5.88 5.10 1.74
C LEU A 66 5.38 5.31 3.17
N THR A 67 4.20 5.89 3.31
CA THR A 67 3.53 6.05 4.61
C THR A 67 2.43 5.01 4.71
N ILE A 68 2.48 4.16 5.75
CA ILE A 68 1.42 3.17 6.04
C ILE A 68 0.38 3.82 6.96
N ASN A 69 -0.49 4.63 6.37
CA ASN A 69 -1.61 5.25 7.05
C ASN A 69 -2.81 5.32 6.09
N PRO A 70 -3.88 4.53 6.33
CA PRO A 70 -5.05 4.52 5.45
C PRO A 70 -5.83 5.85 5.47
N ILE A 71 -5.77 6.60 6.57
CA ILE A 71 -6.47 7.89 6.71
C ILE A 71 -5.81 8.94 5.80
N ASP A 72 -4.47 9.02 5.85
CA ASP A 72 -3.72 9.95 4.99
C ASP A 72 -3.89 9.57 3.52
N ALA A 73 -3.73 8.28 3.20
CA ALA A 73 -3.84 7.78 1.83
C ALA A 73 -5.22 8.02 1.20
N ALA A 74 -6.29 7.90 1.99
CA ALA A 74 -7.64 8.14 1.50
C ALA A 74 -7.95 9.63 1.24
N SER A 75 -7.12 10.55 1.74
CA SER A 75 -7.24 11.97 1.35
C SER A 75 -6.82 12.23 -0.10
N SER A 76 -6.05 11.30 -0.69
CA SER A 76 -5.51 11.39 -2.04
C SER A 76 -6.43 10.76 -3.11
N ILE A 77 -7.50 10.07 -2.71
CA ILE A 77 -8.36 9.32 -3.64
C ILE A 77 -9.80 9.18 -3.14
N PHE A 78 -10.77 9.30 -4.06
CA PHE A 78 -12.17 9.01 -3.74
C PHE A 78 -12.41 7.50 -3.66
N ARG A 79 -13.24 7.07 -2.69
CA ARG A 79 -13.63 5.66 -2.49
C ARG A 79 -14.13 4.97 -3.78
N GLU A 80 -14.77 5.70 -4.69
CA GLU A 80 -15.29 5.16 -5.95
C GLU A 80 -14.18 4.64 -6.89
N VAL A 81 -13.01 5.28 -6.87
CA VAL A 81 -11.85 4.79 -7.64
C VAL A 81 -11.38 3.45 -7.07
N SER A 82 -11.32 3.31 -5.74
CA SER A 82 -11.06 2.02 -5.11
C SER A 82 -12.11 0.97 -5.49
N LYS A 83 -13.42 1.32 -5.53
CA LYS A 83 -14.49 0.39 -5.95
C LYS A 83 -14.31 -0.06 -7.40
N ARG A 84 -13.78 0.80 -8.26
CA ARG A 84 -13.46 0.46 -9.65
C ARG A 84 -12.34 -0.56 -9.75
N TYR A 85 -11.27 -0.41 -8.95
CA TYR A 85 -10.21 -1.42 -8.86
C TYR A 85 -10.75 -2.76 -8.36
N GLU A 86 -11.62 -2.74 -7.34
CA GLU A 86 -12.26 -3.95 -6.80
C GLU A 86 -13.09 -4.70 -7.86
N ARG A 87 -13.87 -3.96 -8.66
CA ARG A 87 -14.65 -4.52 -9.78
C ARG A 87 -13.75 -5.15 -10.84
N TYR A 88 -12.71 -4.44 -11.24
CA TYR A 88 -11.76 -4.91 -12.26
C TYR A 88 -11.03 -6.18 -11.82
N CYS A 89 -10.53 -6.22 -10.59
CA CYS A 89 -9.81 -7.37 -10.05
C CYS A 89 -10.73 -8.50 -9.57
N ASN A 90 -12.04 -8.25 -9.44
CA ASN A 90 -12.99 -9.15 -8.79
C ASN A 90 -12.52 -9.59 -7.40
N GLU A 91 -11.97 -8.65 -6.63
CA GLU A 91 -11.46 -8.83 -5.27
C GLU A 91 -11.77 -7.60 -4.43
N SER A 92 -11.98 -7.77 -3.12
CA SER A 92 -12.08 -6.63 -2.18
C SER A 92 -10.72 -6.04 -1.89
N PHE A 93 -10.64 -4.71 -1.79
CA PHE A 93 -9.40 -3.97 -1.55
C PHE A 93 -9.55 -3.15 -0.28
N VAL A 94 -8.44 -2.96 0.44
CA VAL A 94 -8.33 -2.00 1.53
C VAL A 94 -7.16 -1.08 1.22
N ILE A 95 -7.41 0.23 1.22
CA ILE A 95 -6.34 1.23 1.14
C ILE A 95 -5.53 1.18 2.44
N VAL A 96 -4.20 1.18 2.35
CA VAL A 96 -3.32 0.99 3.51
C VAL A 96 -2.23 2.05 3.64
N GLY A 97 -1.94 2.79 2.57
CA GLY A 97 -0.86 3.77 2.58
C GLY A 97 -0.70 4.47 1.24
N GLU A 98 0.36 5.27 1.12
CA GLU A 98 0.65 6.02 -0.11
C GLU A 98 2.14 6.35 -0.25
N ILE A 99 2.53 6.63 -1.49
CA ILE A 99 3.77 7.31 -1.86
C ILE A 99 3.38 8.64 -2.53
N PRO A 100 3.33 9.75 -1.77
CA PRO A 100 2.83 11.03 -2.29
C PRO A 100 3.61 11.54 -3.50
N LEU A 101 4.94 11.36 -3.53
CA LEU A 101 5.77 11.81 -4.66
C LEU A 101 5.49 11.07 -5.98
N MET A 102 4.74 9.98 -5.94
CA MET A 102 4.32 9.21 -7.12
C MET A 102 2.81 9.32 -7.35
N ASP A 103 2.09 10.12 -6.56
CA ASP A 103 0.62 10.14 -6.52
C ASP A 103 0.05 8.71 -6.46
N MET A 104 0.70 7.83 -5.69
CA MET A 104 0.41 6.40 -5.67
C MET A 104 -0.17 5.98 -4.33
N THR A 105 -1.41 5.52 -4.34
CA THR A 105 -2.06 4.89 -3.19
C THR A 105 -1.75 3.40 -3.18
N TRP A 106 -1.59 2.82 -1.99
CA TRP A 106 -1.27 1.42 -1.79
C TRP A 106 -2.48 0.69 -1.22
N TYR A 107 -2.74 -0.48 -1.78
CA TYR A 107 -3.83 -1.35 -1.40
C TYR A 107 -3.31 -2.73 -1.06
N ILE A 108 -3.97 -3.38 -0.10
CA ILE A 108 -3.95 -4.84 0.05
C ILE A 108 -5.27 -5.38 -0.48
N SER A 109 -5.22 -6.47 -1.24
CA SER A 109 -6.42 -7.18 -1.70
C SER A 109 -6.77 -8.34 -0.78
N SER A 110 -8.00 -8.86 -0.89
CA SER A 110 -8.48 -9.97 -0.07
C SER A 110 -7.66 -11.26 -0.19
N SER A 111 -6.91 -11.42 -1.29
CA SER A 111 -5.95 -12.53 -1.47
C SER A 111 -4.59 -12.31 -0.80
N GLY A 112 -4.33 -11.11 -0.25
CA GLY A 112 -3.08 -10.71 0.38
C GLY A 112 -2.08 -10.01 -0.55
N ALA A 113 -2.40 -9.91 -1.84
CA ALA A 113 -1.57 -9.22 -2.83
C ALA A 113 -1.63 -7.69 -2.62
N PHE A 114 -0.55 -7.02 -3.02
CA PHE A 114 -0.41 -5.57 -2.90
C PHE A 114 -0.47 -4.89 -4.26
N TYR A 115 -1.16 -3.74 -4.29
CA TYR A 115 -1.37 -2.95 -5.50
C TYR A 115 -1.04 -1.48 -5.27
N GLY A 116 -0.57 -0.82 -6.33
CA GLY A 116 -0.39 0.62 -6.40
C GLY A 116 -1.41 1.21 -7.37
N GLY A 117 -2.23 2.14 -6.91
CA GLY A 117 -3.24 2.84 -7.70
C GLY A 117 -2.90 4.32 -7.93
N ASN A 118 -3.22 4.82 -9.11
CA ASN A 118 -3.14 6.23 -9.49
C ASN A 118 -4.24 6.50 -10.52
N ASP A 119 -5.36 7.09 -10.09
CA ASP A 119 -6.56 7.36 -10.91
C ASP A 119 -7.01 6.16 -11.76
N ASP A 120 -6.71 6.16 -13.06
CA ASP A 120 -7.10 5.12 -14.01
C ASP A 120 -6.04 4.00 -14.12
N PHE A 121 -4.96 4.07 -13.35
CA PHE A 121 -3.85 3.11 -13.41
C PHE A 121 -3.79 2.24 -12.15
N LEU A 122 -3.61 0.93 -12.37
CA LEU A 122 -3.41 -0.05 -11.32
C LEU A 122 -2.18 -0.90 -11.64
N ILE A 123 -1.35 -1.13 -10.63
CA ILE A 123 -0.12 -1.92 -10.73
C ILE A 123 -0.15 -2.99 -9.66
N ARG A 124 0.00 -4.26 -10.02
CA ARG A 124 0.25 -5.32 -9.03
C ARG A 124 1.70 -5.23 -8.58
N LEU A 125 1.91 -4.89 -7.31
CA LEU A 125 3.24 -4.66 -6.73
C LEU A 125 3.89 -5.95 -6.26
N GLY A 126 3.11 -6.90 -5.77
CA GLY A 126 3.60 -8.19 -5.29
C GLY A 126 2.49 -9.04 -4.68
N ASP A 127 2.81 -10.30 -4.41
CA ASP A 127 1.93 -11.28 -3.76
C ASP A 127 1.86 -11.08 -2.24
N ASP A 128 2.84 -10.36 -1.68
CA ASP A 128 2.89 -9.94 -0.29
C ASP A 128 3.58 -8.58 -0.14
N PHE A 129 3.53 -8.01 1.06
CA PHE A 129 4.09 -6.70 1.36
C PHE A 129 5.60 -6.61 1.15
N CYS A 130 6.35 -7.63 1.54
CA CYS A 130 7.80 -7.64 1.43
C CYS A 130 8.23 -7.65 -0.04
N GLN A 131 7.54 -8.43 -0.88
CA GLN A 131 7.76 -8.44 -2.31
C GLN A 131 7.38 -7.10 -2.95
N ALA A 132 6.24 -6.51 -2.57
CA ALA A 132 5.81 -5.21 -3.08
C ALA A 132 6.81 -4.09 -2.72
N LEU A 133 7.26 -4.03 -1.46
CA LEU A 133 8.26 -3.08 -1.02
C LEU A 133 9.60 -3.29 -1.73
N TYR A 134 10.03 -4.55 -1.92
CA TYR A 134 11.24 -4.85 -2.67
C TYR A 134 11.14 -4.37 -4.12
N ASN A 135 10.03 -4.65 -4.80
CA ASN A 135 9.82 -4.32 -6.20
C ASN A 135 9.86 -2.81 -6.42
N ILE A 136 9.11 -2.06 -5.60
CA ILE A 136 9.09 -0.60 -5.66
C ILE A 136 10.45 0.01 -5.28
N ALA A 137 11.06 -0.42 -4.18
CA ALA A 137 12.35 0.13 -3.74
C ALA A 137 13.54 -0.28 -4.64
N SER A 138 13.35 -1.25 -5.53
CA SER A 138 14.37 -1.70 -6.48
C SER A 138 14.09 -1.25 -7.92
N GLY A 139 12.95 -0.60 -8.16
CA GLY A 139 12.56 -0.13 -9.49
C GLY A 139 12.29 -1.25 -10.48
N VAL A 140 11.76 -2.38 -10.00
CA VAL A 140 11.35 -3.49 -10.87
C VAL A 140 10.32 -2.97 -11.86
N GLU A 141 10.47 -3.33 -13.14
CA GLU A 141 9.47 -3.06 -14.16
C GLU A 141 8.25 -3.94 -13.90
N LEU A 142 7.12 -3.30 -13.63
CA LEU A 142 5.84 -3.94 -13.35
C LEU A 142 4.84 -3.54 -14.42
N GLU A 143 3.92 -4.45 -14.72
CA GLU A 143 2.84 -4.19 -15.65
C GLU A 143 1.90 -3.12 -15.09
N VAL A 144 1.60 -2.11 -15.92
CA VAL A 144 0.63 -1.06 -15.61
C VAL A 144 -0.64 -1.37 -16.37
N ILE A 145 -1.73 -1.48 -15.62
CA ILE A 145 -3.06 -1.76 -16.15
C ILE A 145 -3.85 -0.45 -16.15
N THR A 146 -4.53 -0.15 -17.25
CA THR A 146 -5.55 0.91 -17.29
C THR A 146 -6.90 0.31 -16.91
N VAL A 147 -7.54 0.89 -15.91
CA VAL A 147 -8.85 0.48 -15.42
C VAL A 147 -9.86 1.53 -15.86
N GLU A 148 -10.62 1.20 -16.90
CA GLU A 148 -11.64 2.08 -17.47
C GLU A 148 -12.95 2.02 -16.65
N ASP A 149 -13.74 3.10 -16.69
CA ASP A 149 -15.11 3.07 -16.22
C ASP A 149 -15.96 2.24 -17.21
N GLU A 150 -16.65 1.21 -16.72
CA GLU A 150 -17.68 0.48 -17.49
C GLU A 150 -18.90 1.34 -17.80
#